data_AF-A0A2H0LX24-F1
#
_entry.id   AF-A0A2H0LX24-F1
#
_cell.length_a   1.000
_cell.length_b   1.000
_cell.length_c   1.000
_cell.angle_alpha   90.00
_cell.angle_beta   90.00
_cell.angle_gamma   90.00
#
_symmetry.space_group_name_H-M   'P 1'
#
loop_
_entity.id
_entity.type
_entity.pdbx_description
1 polymer ?
#
loop_
_entity_poly.entity_id
_entity_poly.type
_entity_poly.pdbx_seq_one_letter_code
_entity_poly.pdbx_strand_id
1 'polypeptide(L)'
;MKIKSVFFILFICLGVTGVYAQNLDQELDAVLTALQEKMSAVDSIQTDFVQEKILALFKQKVILKGKIFIQKPGMLAWKVSSPMRYALVINGSNISQWDQDSNQLQSVSLNKTPSFQVAIQQMQNWFSGSYKSMQGDYQI
;
A
#
# COMPACT_ATOMS: atom_id res chain seq x y z
N MET A 1 -55.71 9.42 12.47
CA MET A 1 -54.98 8.25 13.01
C MET A 1 -53.94 7.66 12.01
N LYS A 2 -53.35 8.47 11.10
CA LYS A 2 -52.39 7.97 10.07
C LYS A 2 -50.95 8.48 10.26
N ILE A 3 -50.74 9.56 11.03
CA ILE A 3 -49.43 10.21 11.22
C ILE A 3 -48.55 9.51 12.27
N LYS A 4 -49.13 8.92 13.32
CA LYS A 4 -48.36 8.18 14.34
C LYS A 4 -47.71 6.89 13.80
N SER A 5 -48.28 6.28 12.76
CA SER A 5 -47.76 5.06 12.14
C SER A 5 -46.57 5.31 11.21
N VAL A 6 -46.46 6.52 10.63
CA VAL A 6 -45.34 6.91 9.75
C VAL A 6 -44.07 7.19 10.56
N PHE A 7 -44.21 7.77 11.76
CA PHE A 7 -43.07 8.04 12.65
C PHE A 7 -42.44 6.77 13.22
N PHE A 8 -43.23 5.72 13.42
CA PHE A 8 -42.77 4.41 13.92
C PHE A 8 -41.98 3.62 12.85
N ILE A 9 -42.37 3.72 11.58
CA ILE A 9 -41.68 3.05 10.46
C ILE A 9 -40.33 3.75 10.16
N LEU A 10 -40.24 5.08 10.31
CA LEU A 10 -38.99 5.82 10.10
C LEU A 10 -37.91 5.49 11.16
N PHE A 11 -38.32 5.19 12.40
CA PHE A 11 -37.40 4.83 13.49
C PHE A 11 -36.82 3.42 13.32
N ILE A 12 -37.58 2.49 12.72
CA ILE A 12 -37.12 1.12 12.43
C ILE A 12 -36.07 1.12 11.30
N CYS A 13 -36.26 1.92 10.25
CA CYS A 13 -35.26 2.02 9.17
C CYS A 13 -33.91 2.61 9.62
N LEU A 14 -33.91 3.57 10.57
CA LEU A 14 -32.67 4.16 11.12
C LEU A 14 -31.90 3.18 12.03
N GLY A 15 -32.60 2.33 12.79
CA GLY A 15 -31.98 1.32 13.65
C GLY A 15 -31.33 0.19 12.84
N VAL A 16 -31.95 -0.21 11.72
CA VAL A 16 -31.46 -1.32 10.88
C VAL A 16 -30.18 -0.91 10.12
N THR A 17 -30.08 0.34 9.63
CA THR A 17 -28.86 0.81 8.94
C THR A 17 -27.64 0.89 9.85
N GLY A 18 -27.82 1.24 11.13
CA GLY A 18 -26.70 1.34 12.09
C GLY A 18 -26.07 -0.01 12.41
N VAL A 19 -26.88 -1.06 12.49
CA VAL A 19 -26.40 -2.43 12.78
C VAL A 19 -25.61 -3.00 11.60
N TYR A 20 -26.01 -2.75 10.35
CA TYR A 20 -25.25 -3.23 9.18
C TYR A 20 -23.88 -2.55 9.04
N ALA A 21 -23.80 -1.23 9.29
CA ALA A 21 -22.53 -0.50 9.23
C ALA A 21 -21.54 -0.97 10.32
N GLN A 22 -22.03 -1.17 11.55
CA GLN A 22 -21.19 -1.66 12.65
C GLN A 22 -20.63 -3.08 12.41
N ASN A 23 -21.41 -3.97 11.80
CA ASN A 23 -20.95 -5.31 11.47
C ASN A 23 -19.84 -5.29 10.41
N LEU A 24 -19.94 -4.40 9.41
CA LEU A 24 -18.94 -4.26 8.35
C LEU A 24 -17.60 -3.75 8.91
N ASP A 25 -17.63 -2.73 9.78
CA ASP A 25 -16.43 -2.19 10.40
C ASP A 25 -15.73 -3.22 11.30
N GLN A 26 -16.50 -4.03 12.05
CA GLN A 26 -15.97 -5.11 12.87
C GLN A 26 -15.35 -6.24 12.05
N GLU A 27 -15.98 -6.61 10.93
CA GLU A 27 -15.45 -7.63 10.02
C GLU A 27 -14.15 -7.16 9.35
N LEU A 28 -14.11 -5.90 8.87
CA LEU A 28 -12.91 -5.30 8.31
C LEU A 28 -11.77 -5.27 9.32
N ASP A 29 -12.03 -4.82 10.54
CA ASP A 29 -11.02 -4.77 11.61
C ASP A 29 -10.47 -6.18 11.90
N ALA A 30 -11.33 -7.20 11.94
CA ALA A 30 -10.90 -8.58 12.12
C ALA A 30 -9.99 -9.08 10.98
N VAL A 31 -10.32 -8.76 9.73
CA VAL A 31 -9.50 -9.10 8.55
C VAL A 31 -8.14 -8.40 8.60
N LEU A 32 -8.13 -7.09 8.88
CA LEU A 32 -6.89 -6.31 8.95
C LEU A 32 -5.99 -6.78 10.10
N THR A 33 -6.56 -7.11 11.26
CA THR A 33 -5.80 -7.68 12.39
C THR A 33 -5.20 -9.04 12.03
N ALA A 34 -6.00 -9.95 11.45
CA ALA A 34 -5.50 -11.27 11.06
C ALA A 34 -4.38 -11.16 9.99
N LEU A 35 -4.52 -10.24 9.04
CA LEU A 35 -3.50 -9.99 8.02
C LEU A 35 -2.22 -9.41 8.63
N GLN A 36 -2.35 -8.43 9.52
CA GLN A 36 -1.22 -7.83 10.23
C GLN A 36 -0.47 -8.87 11.07
N GLU A 37 -1.18 -9.76 11.78
CA GLU A 37 -0.56 -10.84 12.54
C GLU A 37 0.25 -11.78 11.65
N LYS A 38 -0.33 -12.24 10.53
CA LYS A 38 0.34 -13.11 9.56
C LYS A 38 1.59 -12.45 8.97
N MET A 39 1.51 -11.17 8.65
CA MET A 39 2.62 -10.43 8.08
C MET A 39 3.69 -10.04 9.12
N SER A 40 3.32 -9.87 10.39
CA SER A 40 4.27 -9.53 11.46
C SER A 40 5.35 -10.60 11.64
N ALA A 41 5.00 -11.87 11.41
CA ALA A 41 5.93 -13.00 11.48
C ALA A 41 6.91 -13.10 10.30
N VAL A 42 6.75 -12.28 9.26
CA VAL A 42 7.62 -12.27 8.09
C VAL A 42 8.66 -11.17 8.24
N ASP A 43 9.92 -11.56 8.46
CA ASP A 43 11.05 -10.63 8.58
C ASP A 43 11.64 -10.21 7.24
N SER A 44 11.57 -11.10 6.24
CA SER A 44 12.09 -10.84 4.90
C SER A 44 11.22 -11.45 3.81
N ILE A 45 11.19 -10.79 2.66
CA ILE A 45 10.48 -11.21 1.46
C ILE A 45 11.46 -11.12 0.30
N GLN A 46 11.51 -12.18 -0.51
CA GLN A 46 12.13 -12.17 -1.82
C GLN A 46 11.11 -12.70 -2.82
N THR A 47 10.81 -11.91 -3.85
CA THR A 47 9.86 -12.32 -4.88
C THR A 47 10.27 -11.81 -6.25
N ASP A 48 9.91 -12.56 -7.27
CA ASP A 48 9.85 -12.07 -8.64
C ASP A 48 8.58 -11.22 -8.82
N PHE A 49 8.61 -10.27 -9.77
CA PHE A 49 7.44 -9.50 -10.16
C PHE A 49 7.34 -9.36 -11.68
N VAL A 50 6.10 -9.20 -12.16
CA VAL A 50 5.75 -8.72 -13.50
C VAL A 50 4.78 -7.57 -13.32
N GLN A 51 5.11 -6.38 -13.82
CA GLN A 51 4.28 -5.18 -13.74
C GLN A 51 3.87 -4.75 -15.15
N GLU A 52 2.57 -4.60 -15.37
CA GLU A 52 2.02 -4.05 -16.61
C GLU A 52 1.65 -2.58 -16.39
N LYS A 53 2.37 -1.68 -17.04
CA LYS A 53 2.12 -0.24 -16.98
C LYS A 53 1.36 0.20 -18.23
N ILE A 54 0.07 0.46 -18.06
CA ILE A 54 -0.82 0.99 -19.08
C ILE A 54 -0.90 2.50 -18.88
N LEU A 55 -0.52 3.26 -19.90
CA LEU A 55 -0.52 4.71 -19.88
C LEU A 55 -1.53 5.21 -20.92
N ALA A 56 -2.44 6.10 -20.53
CA ALA A 56 -3.53 6.56 -21.40
C ALA A 56 -3.05 7.13 -22.75
N LEU A 57 -1.85 7.70 -22.79
CA LEU A 57 -1.24 8.28 -23.98
C LEU A 57 -0.54 7.27 -24.90
N PHE A 58 -0.28 6.04 -24.42
CA PHE A 58 0.47 5.04 -25.17
C PHE A 58 -0.43 3.87 -25.57
N LYS A 59 -0.37 3.47 -26.85
CA LYS A 59 -1.14 2.33 -27.36
C LYS A 59 -0.64 0.97 -26.86
N GLN A 60 0.64 0.90 -26.46
CA GLN A 60 1.27 -0.33 -26.00
C GLN A 60 1.53 -0.26 -24.50
N LYS A 61 1.27 -1.37 -23.80
CA LYS A 61 1.62 -1.53 -22.38
C LYS A 61 3.13 -1.77 -22.23
N VAL A 62 3.72 -1.20 -21.19
CA VAL A 62 5.09 -1.50 -20.81
C VAL A 62 5.07 -2.65 -19.80
N ILE A 63 5.79 -3.74 -20.07
CA ILE A 63 5.89 -4.89 -19.16
C ILE A 63 7.24 -4.84 -18.47
N LEU A 64 7.27 -4.52 -17.18
CA LEU A 64 8.48 -4.58 -16.36
C LEU A 64 8.56 -5.94 -15.67
N LYS A 65 9.77 -6.52 -15.62
CA LYS A 65 10.05 -7.74 -14.86
C LYS A 65 11.22 -7.53 -13.95
N GLY A 66 11.24 -8.23 -12.82
CA GLY A 66 12.35 -8.10 -11.88
C GLY A 66 12.13 -8.80 -10.56
N LYS A 67 12.84 -8.33 -9.54
CA LYS A 67 12.78 -8.84 -8.18
C LYS A 67 12.56 -7.72 -7.16
N ILE A 68 11.80 -8.04 -6.13
CA ILE A 68 11.65 -7.22 -4.93
C ILE A 68 12.25 -7.98 -3.75
N PHE A 69 13.06 -7.29 -2.97
CA PHE A 69 13.60 -7.75 -1.70
C PHE A 69 13.16 -6.78 -0.62
N ILE A 70 12.63 -7.30 0.47
CA ILE A 70 12.22 -6.51 1.64
C ILE A 70 12.82 -7.19 2.85
N GLN A 71 13.39 -6.41 3.76
CA GLN A 71 13.83 -6.89 5.06
C GLN A 71 13.47 -5.85 6.11
N LYS A 72 12.79 -6.29 7.16
CA LYS A 72 12.40 -5.43 8.27
C LYS A 72 13.60 -5.19 9.21
N PRO A 73 13.71 -3.99 9.80
CA PRO A 73 12.96 -2.78 9.48
C PRO A 73 13.61 -2.01 8.30
N GLY A 74 12.78 -1.50 7.40
CA GLY A 74 13.14 -0.39 6.52
C GLY A 74 14.18 -0.64 5.41
N MET A 75 14.49 -1.90 5.07
CA MET A 75 15.31 -2.24 3.92
C MET A 75 14.44 -2.73 2.76
N LEU A 76 14.65 -2.17 1.58
CA LEU A 76 13.95 -2.56 0.36
C LEU A 76 14.90 -2.45 -0.84
N ALA A 77 14.85 -3.42 -1.74
CA ALA A 77 15.47 -3.33 -3.05
C ALA A 77 14.46 -3.72 -4.13
N TRP A 78 14.15 -2.78 -5.02
CA TRP A 78 13.34 -3.00 -6.21
C TRP A 78 14.27 -3.00 -7.42
N LYS A 79 14.46 -4.18 -8.02
CA LYS A 79 15.37 -4.37 -9.16
C LYS A 79 14.57 -4.79 -10.38
N VAL A 80 14.49 -3.90 -11.37
CA VAL A 80 13.94 -4.21 -12.70
C VAL A 80 15.07 -4.80 -13.55
N SER A 81 14.81 -5.92 -14.21
CA SER A 81 15.74 -6.59 -15.12
C SER A 81 15.36 -6.47 -16.60
N SER A 82 14.09 -6.17 -16.89
CA SER A 82 13.57 -6.06 -18.26
C SER A 82 12.41 -5.06 -18.33
N PRO A 83 12.27 -4.28 -19.42
CA PRO A 83 13.14 -4.23 -20.62
C PRO A 83 14.40 -3.38 -20.42
N MET A 84 14.43 -2.55 -19.37
CA MET A 84 15.55 -1.70 -18.99
C MET A 84 15.97 -2.03 -17.57
N ARG A 85 17.27 -2.09 -17.31
CA ARG A 85 17.77 -2.34 -15.95
C ARG A 85 17.68 -1.06 -15.12
N TYR A 86 17.05 -1.21 -13.96
CA TYR A 86 16.84 -0.14 -12.99
C TYR A 86 16.90 -0.74 -11.58
N ALA A 87 17.48 -0.02 -10.64
CA ALA A 87 17.52 -0.41 -9.25
C ALA A 87 17.17 0.77 -8.34
N LEU A 88 16.22 0.56 -7.44
CA LEU A 88 15.94 1.42 -6.30
C LEU A 88 16.26 0.63 -5.04
N VAL A 89 17.15 1.17 -4.20
CA VAL A 89 17.53 0.57 -2.92
C VAL A 89 17.25 1.59 -1.82
N ILE A 90 16.58 1.12 -0.77
CA ILE A 90 16.30 1.86 0.45
C ILE A 90 17.00 1.12 1.57
N ASN A 91 17.87 1.82 2.29
CA ASN A 91 18.56 1.32 3.46
C ASN A 91 18.45 2.35 4.58
N GLY A 92 17.46 2.14 5.46
CA GLY A 92 17.13 3.09 6.51
C GLY A 92 16.69 4.44 5.92
N SER A 93 17.45 5.50 6.20
CA SER A 93 17.16 6.86 5.72
C SER A 93 17.76 7.20 4.36
N ASN A 94 18.49 6.26 3.73
CA ASN A 94 19.16 6.47 2.47
C ASN A 94 18.42 5.79 1.31
N ILE A 95 18.18 6.54 0.25
CA ILE A 95 17.66 6.03 -1.02
C ILE A 95 18.78 6.13 -2.05
N SER A 96 18.99 5.06 -2.80
CA SER A 96 19.87 5.02 -3.96
C SER A 96 19.11 4.52 -5.17
N GLN A 97 19.22 5.27 -6.26
CA GLN A 97 18.65 4.93 -7.55
C GLN A 97 19.75 4.84 -8.59
N TRP A 98 19.67 3.80 -9.43
CA TRP A 98 20.50 3.65 -10.61
C TRP A 98 19.66 3.18 -11.78
N ASP A 99 19.95 3.68 -12.97
CA ASP A 99 19.38 3.22 -14.23
C ASP A 99 20.47 3.00 -15.27
N GLN A 100 20.22 2.06 -16.17
CA GLN A 100 21.17 1.67 -17.21
C GLN A 100 21.44 2.77 -18.24
N ASP A 101 20.44 3.59 -18.55
CA ASP A 101 20.51 4.55 -19.65
C ASP A 101 21.47 5.70 -19.32
N SER A 102 21.36 6.27 -18.11
CA SER A 102 22.28 7.28 -17.62
C SER A 102 23.57 6.69 -17.06
N ASN A 103 23.51 5.44 -16.57
CA ASN A 103 24.54 4.79 -15.78
C ASN A 103 24.99 5.62 -14.56
N GLN A 104 24.11 6.44 -14.02
CA GLN A 104 24.40 7.28 -12.86
C GLN A 104 23.77 6.70 -11.59
N LEU A 105 24.53 6.77 -10.49
CA LEU A 105 24.02 6.49 -9.16
C LEU A 105 23.60 7.82 -8.51
N GLN A 106 22.31 7.95 -8.23
CA GLN A 106 21.75 9.07 -7.50
C GLN A 106 21.40 8.62 -6.09
N SER A 107 21.83 9.37 -5.09
CA SER A 107 21.53 9.07 -3.69
C SER A 107 20.92 10.27 -2.99
N VAL A 108 19.82 10.03 -2.27
CA VAL A 108 19.07 11.05 -1.54
C VAL A 108 18.77 10.55 -0.13
N SER A 109 18.86 11.44 0.84
CA SER A 109 18.40 11.15 2.20
C SER A 109 16.91 11.46 2.32
N LEU A 110 16.12 10.53 2.88
CA LEU A 110 14.69 10.69 3.14
C LEU A 110 14.38 11.98 3.91
N ASN A 111 15.26 12.36 4.84
CA ASN A 111 15.09 13.53 5.69
C ASN A 111 15.19 14.87 4.93
N LYS A 112 15.72 14.86 3.71
CA LYS A 112 15.92 16.06 2.89
C LYS A 112 14.82 16.26 1.84
N THR A 113 13.97 15.26 1.61
CA THR A 113 12.93 15.30 0.57
C THR A 113 11.60 14.77 1.13
N PRO A 114 10.74 15.65 1.68
CA PRO A 114 9.50 15.25 2.36
C PRO A 114 8.57 14.36 1.52
N SER A 115 8.49 14.60 0.20
CA SER A 115 7.67 13.79 -0.71
C SER A 115 8.14 12.33 -0.79
N PHE A 116 9.46 12.08 -0.78
CA PHE A 116 10.00 10.73 -0.73
C PHE A 116 9.76 10.08 0.62
N GLN A 117 9.85 10.83 1.71
CA GLN A 117 9.52 10.32 3.04
C GLN A 117 8.10 9.75 3.11
N VAL A 118 7.11 10.50 2.59
CA VAL A 118 5.73 10.04 2.54
C VAL A 118 5.60 8.78 1.68
N ALA A 119 6.12 8.79 0.44
CA ALA A 119 6.01 7.66 -0.47
C ALA A 119 6.66 6.37 0.09
N ILE A 120 7.84 6.49 0.70
CA ILE A 120 8.55 5.36 1.29
C ILE A 120 7.88 4.86 2.56
N GLN A 121 7.40 5.75 3.44
CA GLN A 121 6.68 5.35 4.64
C GLN A 121 5.42 4.55 4.27
N GLN A 122 4.67 5.02 3.28
CA GLN A 122 3.47 4.33 2.79
C GLN A 122 3.83 2.94 2.23
N MET A 123 4.87 2.87 1.40
CA MET A 123 5.37 1.60 0.87
C MET A 123 5.79 0.62 1.99
N GLN A 124 6.50 1.11 3.00
CA GLN A 124 6.90 0.30 4.15
C GLN A 124 5.69 -0.20 4.94
N ASN A 125 4.66 0.63 5.16
CA ASN A 125 3.43 0.22 5.83
C ASN A 125 2.67 -0.86 5.05
N TRP A 126 2.57 -0.73 3.72
CA TRP A 126 1.93 -1.73 2.86
C TRP A 126 2.65 -3.08 2.91
N PHE A 127 3.99 -3.08 2.96
CA PHE A 127 4.79 -4.31 2.98
C PHE A 127 5.02 -4.89 4.38
N SER A 128 4.90 -4.09 5.44
CA SER A 128 5.05 -4.56 6.82
C SER A 128 3.79 -5.19 7.38
N GLY A 129 2.63 -4.91 6.75
CA GLY A 129 1.32 -5.37 7.20
C GLY A 129 0.63 -4.38 8.15
N SER A 130 1.15 -3.16 8.32
CA SER A 130 0.62 -2.16 9.25
C SER A 130 -0.60 -1.40 8.68
N TYR A 131 -1.57 -2.09 8.09
CA TYR A 131 -2.72 -1.48 7.40
C TYR A 131 -3.61 -0.65 8.31
N LYS A 132 -3.72 -1.01 9.60
CA LYS A 132 -4.53 -0.26 10.57
C LYS A 132 -4.05 1.19 10.73
N SER A 133 -2.74 1.42 10.65
CA SER A 133 -2.17 2.79 10.68
C SER A 133 -2.52 3.63 9.45
N MET A 134 -3.08 3.02 8.40
CA MET A 134 -3.38 3.66 7.12
C MET A 134 -4.84 4.06 6.97
N GLN A 135 -5.74 3.61 7.88
CA GLN A 135 -7.16 3.96 7.83
C GLN A 135 -7.43 5.46 8.02
N GLY A 136 -6.48 6.22 8.58
CA GLY A 136 -6.57 7.68 8.64
C GLY A 136 -6.31 8.37 7.29
N ASP A 137 -5.54 7.72 6.41
CA ASP A 137 -5.11 8.28 5.12
C ASP A 137 -5.92 7.71 3.95
N TYR A 138 -6.50 6.52 4.09
CA TYR A 138 -7.23 5.80 3.05
C TYR A 138 -8.55 5.26 3.57
N GLN A 139 -9.55 5.26 2.69
CA GLN A 139 -10.73 4.42 2.86
C GLN A 139 -10.37 3.01 2.42
N ILE A 140 -10.23 2.12 3.40
CA ILE A 140 -9.89 0.71 3.23
C ILE A 140 -11.18 -0.10 3.44
#